data_AF-X1LTQ6-F1
#
_entry.id   AF-X1LTQ6-F1
#
_cell.length_a   1.000
_cell.length_b   1.000
_cell.length_c   1.000
_cell.angle_alpha   90.00
_cell.angle_beta   90.00
_cell.angle_gamma   90.00
#
_symmetry.space_group_name_H-M   'P 1'
#
loop_
_entity.id
_entity.type
_entity.pdbx_description
1 polymer ?
#
loop_
_entity_poly.entity_id
_entity_poly.type
_entity_poly.pdbx_seq_one_letter_code
_entity_poly.pdbx_strand_id
1 'polypeptide(L)'
;REEMRFRALEAGELCHSILRQLMKNIYSDKKGDIESIPLDQLQDQAKQMVDHYIDRRFPRLLETGLEKVRRNRIVRALQNFITKERQNQQQNQTTPRYFELAFSKPREEEQQDEKSIRRVLEIDCGDGRSLFLAGRIDRVDVFSHMGAEYGVIIDYKLRDRGSIDFENGQSLQCPLYMLALDRIFGIKAAASFLYA
;
A
#
# COMPACT_ATOMS: atom_id res chain seq x y z
N ARG A 1 19.83 -8.39 -21.35
CA ARG A 1 19.49 -9.31 -20.22
C ARG A 1 18.92 -8.56 -18.99
N GLU A 2 19.07 -7.23 -18.87
CA GLU A 2 18.39 -6.38 -17.86
C GLU A 2 16.97 -5.94 -18.26
N GLU A 3 16.67 -5.74 -19.55
CA GLU A 3 15.32 -5.37 -20.07
C GLU A 3 14.20 -6.32 -19.64
N MET A 4 14.54 -7.58 -19.31
CA MET A 4 13.59 -8.62 -18.95
C MET A 4 13.15 -8.56 -17.47
N ARG A 5 13.74 -7.64 -16.67
CA ARG A 5 13.54 -7.57 -15.21
C ARG A 5 12.42 -6.63 -14.77
N PHE A 6 12.17 -5.51 -15.45
CA PHE A 6 11.03 -4.61 -15.19
C PHE A 6 9.70 -5.25 -15.61
N ARG A 7 9.34 -6.32 -14.89
CA ARG A 7 8.12 -7.08 -14.98
C ARG A 7 7.07 -6.44 -14.07
N ALA A 8 5.82 -6.89 -14.18
CA ALA A 8 4.70 -6.39 -13.38
C ALA A 8 4.96 -6.40 -11.85
N LEU A 9 5.79 -7.33 -11.36
CA LEU A 9 6.16 -7.41 -9.94
C LEU A 9 7.00 -6.21 -9.47
N GLU A 10 8.01 -5.80 -10.25
CA GLU A 10 8.84 -4.63 -9.90
C GLU A 10 8.06 -3.31 -10.01
N ALA A 11 7.10 -3.25 -10.95
CA ALA A 11 6.20 -2.09 -11.06
C ALA A 11 5.26 -1.99 -9.85
N GLY A 12 4.77 -3.12 -9.32
CA GLY A 12 3.99 -3.16 -8.09
C GLY A 12 4.79 -2.63 -6.91
N GLU A 13 5.95 -3.23 -6.65
CA GLU A 13 6.84 -2.81 -5.56
C GLU A 13 7.23 -1.33 -5.62
N LEU A 14 7.53 -0.82 -6.81
CA LEU A 14 7.74 0.61 -7.06
C LEU A 14 6.54 1.45 -6.59
N CYS A 15 5.33 1.07 -6.99
CA CYS A 15 4.13 1.82 -6.63
C CYS A 15 3.89 1.82 -5.13
N HIS A 16 4.03 0.67 -4.46
CA HIS A 16 3.93 0.58 -3.01
C HIS A 16 4.97 1.47 -2.31
N SER A 17 6.23 1.42 -2.75
CA SER A 17 7.30 2.25 -2.18
C SER A 17 7.01 3.75 -2.34
N ILE A 18 6.55 4.17 -3.51
CA ILE A 18 6.25 5.58 -3.81
C ILE A 18 5.02 6.03 -3.03
N LEU A 19 3.94 5.26 -3.06
CA LEU A 19 2.70 5.58 -2.34
C LEU A 19 2.93 5.65 -0.84
N ARG A 20 3.66 4.68 -0.27
CA ARG A 20 4.07 4.74 1.15
C ARG A 20 4.80 6.05 1.44
N GLN A 21 5.86 6.36 0.70
CA GLN A 21 6.68 7.52 0.99
C GLN A 21 5.88 8.82 0.82
N LEU A 22 5.05 8.92 -0.22
CA LEU A 22 4.20 10.07 -0.47
C LEU A 22 3.18 10.25 0.66
N MET A 23 2.41 9.20 0.99
CA MET A 23 1.39 9.28 2.03
C MET A 23 2.02 9.49 3.41
N LYS A 24 3.14 8.83 3.73
CA LYS A 24 3.88 9.08 4.97
C LYS A 24 4.31 10.55 5.06
N ASN A 25 4.84 11.13 3.98
CA ASN A 25 5.24 12.55 3.98
C ASN A 25 4.05 13.52 4.17
N ILE A 26 2.86 13.16 3.67
CA ILE A 26 1.64 13.96 3.83
C ILE A 26 1.15 13.87 5.28
N TYR A 27 1.01 12.66 5.82
CA TYR A 27 0.29 12.42 7.08
C TYR A 27 1.18 12.28 8.33
N SER A 28 2.51 12.08 8.19
CA SER A 28 3.44 11.96 9.34
C SER A 28 4.09 13.29 9.72
N ASP A 29 4.37 14.15 8.74
CA ASP A 29 4.74 15.53 9.02
C ASP A 29 3.46 16.27 9.38
N LYS A 30 3.49 17.16 10.38
CA LYS A 30 2.36 18.06 10.74
C LYS A 30 1.95 19.05 9.61
N LYS A 31 2.27 18.74 8.35
CA LYS A 31 2.02 19.54 7.14
C LYS A 31 0.55 19.57 6.72
N GLY A 32 -0.29 18.72 7.30
CA GLY A 32 -1.74 18.76 7.12
C GLY A 32 -2.27 17.63 6.26
N ASP A 33 -3.55 17.69 5.96
CA ASP A 33 -4.26 16.72 5.13
C ASP A 33 -3.80 16.78 3.66
N ILE A 34 -4.07 15.75 2.85
CA ILE A 34 -3.78 15.74 1.41
C ILE A 34 -4.38 16.95 0.68
N GLU A 35 -5.47 17.51 1.21
CA GLU A 35 -6.14 18.69 0.69
C GLU A 35 -5.33 19.98 0.83
N SER A 36 -4.44 20.04 1.84
CA SER A 36 -3.61 21.21 2.13
C SER A 36 -2.52 21.46 1.08
N ILE A 37 -2.22 20.45 0.27
CA ILE A 37 -1.18 20.50 -0.77
C ILE A 37 -1.88 20.67 -2.14
N PRO A 38 -1.45 21.63 -2.98
CA PRO A 38 -1.95 21.76 -4.35
C PRO A 38 -1.79 20.44 -5.15
N LEU A 39 -2.82 20.09 -5.94
CA LEU A 39 -2.88 18.79 -6.62
C LEU A 39 -1.72 18.62 -7.61
N ASP A 40 -1.38 19.67 -8.34
CA ASP A 40 -0.24 19.73 -9.26
C ASP A 40 1.07 19.46 -8.53
N GLN A 41 1.28 20.03 -7.34
CA GLN A 41 2.46 19.76 -6.53
C GLN A 41 2.57 18.29 -6.10
N LEU A 42 1.46 17.67 -5.68
CA LEU A 42 1.45 16.24 -5.33
C LEU A 42 1.75 15.35 -6.56
N GLN A 43 1.17 15.68 -7.71
CA GLN A 43 1.38 14.96 -8.96
C GLN A 43 2.83 15.09 -9.45
N ASP A 44 3.44 16.26 -9.29
CA ASP A 44 4.85 16.51 -9.61
C ASP A 44 5.78 15.78 -8.64
N GLN A 45 5.49 15.78 -7.34
CA GLN A 45 6.25 15.01 -6.35
C GLN A 45 6.24 13.51 -6.70
N ALA A 46 5.06 12.94 -7.00
CA ALA A 46 4.96 11.54 -7.39
C ALA A 46 5.76 11.24 -8.66
N LYS A 47 5.70 12.12 -9.66
CA LYS A 47 6.52 11.99 -10.88
C LYS A 47 8.02 12.01 -10.55
N GLN A 48 8.48 12.95 -9.74
CA GLN A 48 9.89 13.05 -9.33
C GLN A 48 10.36 11.80 -8.57
N MET A 49 9.51 11.22 -7.72
CA MET A 49 9.80 9.98 -7.00
C MET A 49 9.93 8.78 -7.95
N VAL A 50 9.04 8.67 -8.95
CA VAL A 50 9.15 7.65 -10.01
C VAL A 50 10.46 7.82 -10.77
N ASP A 51 10.75 9.05 -11.21
CA ASP A 51 11.96 9.35 -11.99
C ASP A 51 13.21 8.98 -11.17
N HIS A 52 13.30 9.43 -9.91
CA HIS A 52 14.41 9.12 -9.03
C HIS A 52 14.59 7.61 -8.78
N TYR A 53 13.49 6.88 -8.53
CA TYR A 53 13.57 5.45 -8.29
C TYR A 53 14.08 4.69 -9.52
N ILE A 54 13.52 4.99 -10.70
CA ILE A 54 13.91 4.29 -11.93
C ILE A 54 15.35 4.64 -12.30
N ASP A 55 15.75 5.91 -12.21
CA ASP A 55 17.11 6.34 -12.56
C ASP A 55 18.15 5.72 -11.62
N ARG A 56 17.84 5.59 -10.32
CA ARG A 56 18.73 4.96 -9.33
C ARG A 56 18.81 3.44 -9.48
N ARG A 57 17.68 2.77 -9.68
CA ARG A 57 17.60 1.30 -9.67
C ARG A 57 17.86 0.67 -11.03
N PHE A 58 17.57 1.41 -12.10
CA PHE A 58 17.61 0.94 -13.48
C PHE A 58 18.22 2.00 -14.43
N PRO A 59 19.46 2.46 -14.19
CA PRO A 59 20.07 3.56 -14.95
C PRO A 59 20.22 3.29 -16.46
N ARG A 60 20.18 2.03 -16.89
CA ARG A 60 20.30 1.60 -18.30
C ARG A 60 18.99 1.18 -18.96
N LEU A 61 17.89 1.18 -18.21
CA LEU A 61 16.58 0.64 -18.63
C LEU A 61 15.67 1.71 -19.26
N LEU A 62 16.26 2.74 -19.87
CA LEU A 62 15.55 3.96 -20.28
C LEU A 62 15.96 4.48 -21.66
N GLU A 63 16.69 3.67 -22.42
CA GLU A 63 17.21 4.08 -23.72
C GLU A 63 16.17 3.90 -24.83
N THR A 64 15.11 3.11 -24.58
CA THR A 64 14.11 2.77 -25.60
C THR A 64 12.80 3.57 -25.47
N GLY A 65 12.10 3.76 -26.59
CA GLY A 65 10.78 4.40 -26.60
C GLY A 65 9.72 3.63 -25.79
N LEU A 66 9.81 2.30 -25.71
CA LEU A 66 8.88 1.46 -24.95
C LEU A 66 8.98 1.70 -23.43
N GLU A 67 10.19 1.90 -22.92
CA GLU A 67 10.45 2.16 -21.50
C GLU A 67 9.91 3.53 -21.08
N LYS A 68 10.06 4.55 -21.94
CA LYS A 68 9.43 5.87 -21.75
C LYS A 68 7.91 5.77 -21.65
N VAL A 69 7.28 4.96 -22.52
CA VAL A 69 5.83 4.72 -22.46
C VAL A 69 5.42 4.04 -21.15
N ARG A 70 6.20 3.06 -20.67
CA ARG A 70 5.94 2.37 -19.39
C ARG A 70 6.08 3.30 -18.19
N ARG A 71 7.15 4.11 -18.13
CA ARG A 71 7.32 5.15 -17.12
C ARG A 71 6.11 6.09 -17.08
N ASN A 72 5.72 6.62 -18.23
CA ASN A 72 4.56 7.52 -18.34
C ASN A 72 3.24 6.85 -17.95
N ARG A 73 3.11 5.52 -18.10
CA ARG A 73 1.94 4.79 -17.62
C ARG A 73 1.89 4.71 -16.10
N ILE A 74 3.03 4.46 -15.45
CA ILE A 74 3.14 4.40 -13.99
C ILE A 74 2.88 5.78 -13.38
N VAL A 75 3.53 6.82 -13.92
CA VAL A 75 3.30 8.20 -13.47
C VAL A 75 1.82 8.55 -13.57
N ARG A 76 1.16 8.26 -14.71
CA ARG A 76 -0.28 8.50 -14.87
C ARG A 76 -1.13 7.71 -13.88
N ALA A 77 -0.79 6.45 -13.61
CA ALA A 77 -1.51 5.64 -12.63
C ALA A 77 -1.43 6.25 -11.22
N LEU A 78 -0.23 6.68 -10.79
CA LEU A 78 -0.03 7.34 -9.51
C LEU A 78 -0.71 8.72 -9.44
N GLN A 79 -0.67 9.51 -10.51
CA GLN A 79 -1.36 10.80 -10.56
C GLN A 79 -2.89 10.63 -10.47
N ASN A 80 -3.44 9.64 -11.17
CA ASN A 80 -4.86 9.28 -11.07
C ASN A 80 -5.21 8.81 -9.66
N PHE A 81 -4.35 8.00 -9.04
CA PHE A 81 -4.51 7.58 -7.66
C PHE A 81 -4.60 8.78 -6.72
N ILE A 82 -3.67 9.74 -6.81
CA ILE A 82 -3.62 10.93 -5.95
C ILE A 82 -4.90 11.77 -6.11
N THR A 83 -5.38 11.95 -7.34
CA THR A 83 -6.63 12.67 -7.60
C THR A 83 -7.82 11.99 -6.92
N LYS A 84 -7.95 10.66 -7.09
CA LYS A 84 -9.01 9.88 -6.43
C LYS A 84 -8.88 9.90 -4.90
N GLU A 85 -7.66 9.78 -4.38
CA GLU A 85 -7.40 9.78 -2.94
C GLU A 85 -7.84 11.10 -2.32
N ARG A 86 -7.49 12.23 -2.94
CA ARG A 86 -7.94 13.55 -2.51
C ARG A 86 -9.46 13.67 -2.50
N GLN A 87 -10.15 13.15 -3.51
CA GLN A 87 -11.61 13.13 -3.56
C GLN A 87 -12.22 12.24 -2.48
N ASN A 88 -11.60 11.09 -2.19
CA ASN A 88 -12.07 10.17 -1.16
C ASN A 88 -11.90 10.76 0.24
N GLN A 89 -10.78 11.42 0.53
CA GLN A 89 -10.56 12.08 1.83
C GLN A 89 -11.55 13.22 2.09
N GLN A 90 -12.02 13.91 1.03
CA GLN A 90 -13.10 14.90 1.14
C GLN A 90 -14.44 14.30 1.60
N GLN A 91 -14.65 12.99 1.38
CA GLN A 91 -15.93 12.32 1.61
C GLN A 91 -15.90 11.37 2.81
N ASN A 92 -14.72 10.85 3.14
CA ASN A 92 -14.54 9.82 4.15
C ASN A 92 -14.11 10.42 5.50
N GLN A 93 -14.56 9.82 6.60
CA GLN A 93 -14.18 10.23 7.96
C GLN A 93 -13.00 9.40 8.50
N THR A 94 -12.16 8.89 7.61
CA THR A 94 -11.02 8.02 7.95
C THR A 94 -9.72 8.74 7.69
N THR A 95 -8.75 8.63 8.59
CA THR A 95 -7.43 9.25 8.43
C THR A 95 -6.37 8.19 8.13
N PRO A 96 -5.65 8.27 7.00
CA PRO A 96 -4.47 7.44 6.75
C PRO A 96 -3.45 7.52 7.87
N ARG A 97 -3.05 6.37 8.43
CA ARG A 97 -2.17 6.36 9.61
C ARG A 97 -0.99 5.40 9.52
N TYR A 98 -1.22 4.16 9.09
CA TYR A 98 -0.15 3.15 9.04
C TYR A 98 0.14 2.76 7.61
N PHE A 99 1.42 2.67 7.23
CA PHE A 99 1.85 2.42 5.84
C PHE A 99 2.90 1.32 5.75
N GLU A 100 2.64 0.29 4.93
CA GLU A 100 3.42 -0.95 4.86
C GLU A 100 3.62 -1.57 6.27
N LEU A 101 2.50 -1.74 6.99
CA LEU A 101 2.44 -2.24 8.36
C LEU A 101 2.69 -3.76 8.38
N ALA A 102 3.88 -4.15 8.82
CA ALA A 102 4.35 -5.54 8.75
C ALA A 102 4.07 -6.33 10.03
N PHE A 103 3.66 -7.59 9.86
CA PHE A 103 3.54 -8.60 10.92
C PHE A 103 4.42 -9.80 10.58
N SER A 104 5.73 -9.58 10.65
CA SER A 104 6.72 -10.58 10.26
C SER A 104 8.08 -10.25 10.88
N LYS A 105 9.04 -11.18 10.77
CA LYS A 105 10.42 -10.86 11.09
C LYS A 105 10.94 -9.88 10.02
N PRO A 106 11.36 -8.66 10.38
CA PRO A 106 11.82 -7.69 9.40
C PRO A 106 13.03 -8.23 8.67
N ARG A 107 13.03 -8.10 7.35
CA ARG A 107 14.26 -8.14 6.57
C ARG A 107 14.96 -6.81 6.78
N GLU A 108 16.28 -6.83 7.02
CA GLU A 108 17.06 -5.65 7.44
C GLU A 108 16.97 -4.46 6.45
N GLU A 109 16.54 -4.71 5.21
CA GLU A 109 16.48 -3.73 4.12
C GLU A 109 15.06 -3.21 3.81
N GLU A 110 14.01 -3.76 4.43
CA GLU A 110 12.63 -3.37 4.12
C GLU A 110 12.18 -2.16 4.94
N GLN A 111 11.74 -1.10 4.25
CA GLN A 111 11.12 0.04 4.92
C GLN A 111 9.71 -0.32 5.37
N GLN A 112 9.47 -0.33 6.68
CA GLN A 112 8.20 -0.72 7.29
C GLN A 112 7.60 0.44 8.11
N ASP A 113 6.34 0.30 8.53
CA ASP A 113 5.72 1.20 9.51
C ASP A 113 6.40 1.08 10.89
N GLU A 114 6.42 2.14 11.67
CA GLU A 114 6.98 2.15 13.03
C GLU A 114 6.20 1.25 14.00
N LYS A 115 4.90 1.03 13.74
CA LYS A 115 4.06 0.09 14.50
C LYS A 115 4.21 -1.36 14.05
N SER A 116 5.08 -1.67 13.09
CA SER A 116 5.30 -3.05 12.63
C SER A 116 5.85 -3.94 13.75
N ILE A 117 5.42 -5.19 13.80
CA ILE A 117 5.70 -6.12 14.91
C ILE A 117 6.38 -7.38 14.39
N ARG A 118 7.36 -7.88 15.14
CA ARG A 118 8.07 -9.14 14.88
C ARG A 118 7.26 -10.37 15.31
N ARG A 119 6.00 -10.47 14.88
CA ARG A 119 5.07 -11.56 15.21
C ARG A 119 4.31 -11.98 13.96
N VAL A 120 4.09 -13.28 13.81
CA VAL A 120 3.28 -13.85 12.72
C VAL A 120 1.83 -14.04 13.17
N LEU A 121 0.90 -14.05 12.21
CA LEU A 121 -0.49 -14.43 12.46
C LEU A 121 -0.55 -15.95 12.60
N GLU A 122 -0.99 -16.44 13.75
CA GLU A 122 -1.28 -17.84 13.97
C GLU A 122 -2.77 -18.11 13.76
N ILE A 123 -3.07 -19.13 12.95
CA ILE A 123 -4.41 -19.64 12.70
C ILE A 123 -4.41 -21.12 13.09
N ASP A 124 -5.21 -21.48 14.07
CA ASP A 124 -5.46 -22.87 14.44
C ASP A 124 -6.27 -23.55 13.33
N CYS A 125 -5.71 -24.64 12.78
CA CYS A 125 -6.33 -25.44 11.73
C CYS A 125 -7.02 -26.70 12.26
N GLY A 126 -7.05 -26.91 13.58
CA GLY A 126 -7.49 -28.14 14.21
C GLY A 126 -6.44 -29.25 14.15
N ASP A 127 -6.71 -30.33 14.89
CA ASP A 127 -5.83 -31.51 15.00
C ASP A 127 -4.39 -31.20 15.44
N GLY A 128 -4.22 -30.16 16.28
CA GLY A 128 -2.91 -29.72 16.75
C GLY A 128 -2.03 -29.09 15.65
N ARG A 129 -2.62 -28.66 14.54
CA ARG A 129 -1.91 -27.98 13.44
C ARG A 129 -2.18 -26.49 13.48
N SER A 130 -1.13 -25.69 13.35
CA SER A 130 -1.22 -24.23 13.21
C SER A 130 -0.64 -23.77 11.87
N LEU A 131 -1.32 -22.83 11.24
CA LEU A 131 -0.81 -22.06 10.10
C LEU A 131 -0.22 -20.75 10.61
N PHE A 132 1.03 -20.47 10.23
CA PHE A 132 1.72 -19.22 10.57
C PHE A 132 1.88 -18.35 9.32
N LEU A 133 1.32 -17.15 9.35
CA LEU A 133 1.33 -16.22 8.23
C LEU A 133 2.12 -14.96 8.57
N ALA A 134 3.10 -14.66 7.73
CA ALA A 134 3.83 -13.41 7.71
C ALA A 134 3.28 -12.53 6.58
N GLY A 135 3.15 -11.23 6.80
CA GLY A 135 2.64 -10.33 5.78
C GLY A 135 2.87 -8.86 6.09
N ARG A 136 2.35 -8.02 5.20
CA ARG A 136 2.48 -6.56 5.24
C ARG A 136 1.23 -5.91 4.66
N ILE A 137 0.56 -5.09 5.46
CA ILE A 137 -0.64 -4.36 5.08
C ILE A 137 -0.21 -3.03 4.45
N ASP A 138 -0.63 -2.75 3.21
CA ASP A 138 -0.14 -1.58 2.45
C ASP A 138 -0.50 -0.25 3.13
N ARG A 139 -1.78 -0.08 3.51
CA ARG A 139 -2.25 1.07 4.27
C ARG A 139 -3.38 0.69 5.22
N VAL A 140 -3.38 1.32 6.39
CA VAL A 140 -4.51 1.31 7.32
C VAL A 140 -4.92 2.74 7.62
N ASP A 141 -6.16 3.05 7.27
CA ASP A 141 -6.84 4.30 7.64
C ASP A 141 -7.62 4.04 8.93
N VAL A 142 -7.74 5.04 9.79
CA VAL A 142 -8.40 4.88 11.08
C VAL A 142 -9.52 5.89 11.29
N PHE A 143 -10.52 5.51 12.06
CA PHE A 143 -11.58 6.42 12.49
C PHE A 143 -12.04 6.03 13.90
N SER A 144 -12.68 6.98 14.58
CA SER A 144 -13.28 6.75 15.90
C SER A 144 -14.79 6.68 15.77
N HIS A 145 -15.39 5.65 16.37
CA HIS A 145 -16.86 5.50 16.45
C HIS A 145 -17.24 5.00 17.83
N MET A 146 -18.18 5.69 18.49
CA MET A 146 -18.64 5.37 19.86
C MET A 146 -17.50 5.16 20.88
N GLY A 147 -16.42 5.95 20.79
CA GLY A 147 -15.29 5.89 21.72
C GLY A 147 -14.30 4.74 21.45
N ALA A 148 -14.49 3.95 20.40
CA ALA A 148 -13.55 2.93 19.95
C ALA A 148 -12.88 3.34 18.63
N GLU A 149 -11.60 3.01 18.48
CA GLU A 149 -10.85 3.18 17.22
C GLU A 149 -11.02 1.93 16.34
N TYR A 150 -11.27 2.18 15.06
CA TYR A 150 -11.44 1.17 14.02
C TYR A 150 -10.45 1.41 12.88
N GLY A 151 -10.03 0.34 12.22
CA GLY A 151 -9.15 0.37 11.07
C GLY A 151 -9.84 -0.06 9.79
N VAL A 152 -9.55 0.64 8.69
CA VAL A 152 -9.92 0.30 7.32
C VAL A 152 -8.66 -0.04 6.56
N ILE A 153 -8.59 -1.24 6.00
CA ILE A 153 -7.43 -1.68 5.22
C ILE A 153 -7.60 -1.22 3.78
N ILE A 154 -6.54 -0.64 3.22
CA ILE A 154 -6.46 -0.28 1.81
C ILE A 154 -5.29 -1.06 1.21
N ASP A 155 -5.57 -1.90 0.23
CA ASP A 155 -4.58 -2.69 -0.51
C ASP A 155 -4.44 -2.15 -1.93
N TYR A 156 -3.22 -1.76 -2.30
CA TYR A 156 -2.93 -1.10 -3.55
C TYR A 156 -2.75 -2.12 -4.66
N LYS A 157 -3.49 -1.97 -5.76
CA LYS A 157 -3.38 -2.83 -6.93
C LYS A 157 -3.22 -1.98 -8.19
N LEU A 158 -2.18 -2.25 -8.97
CA LEU A 158 -1.93 -1.58 -10.25
C LEU A 158 -2.97 -1.89 -11.34
N ARG A 159 -3.80 -2.92 -11.13
CA ARG A 159 -4.83 -3.36 -12.06
C ARG A 159 -6.01 -3.85 -11.24
N ASP A 160 -7.20 -3.55 -11.74
CA ASP A 160 -8.42 -4.20 -11.30
C ASP A 160 -8.29 -5.72 -11.52
N ARG A 161 -8.54 -6.50 -10.47
CA ARG A 161 -8.47 -7.96 -10.51
C ARG A 161 -9.84 -8.60 -10.79
N GLY A 162 -10.89 -7.82 -11.01
CA GLY A 162 -12.24 -8.32 -11.20
C GLY A 162 -12.89 -8.73 -9.89
N SER A 163 -13.84 -9.67 -9.94
CA SER A 163 -14.66 -10.07 -8.79
C SER A 163 -13.83 -10.68 -7.66
N ILE A 164 -14.10 -10.24 -6.43
CA ILE A 164 -13.55 -10.82 -5.20
C ILE A 164 -14.24 -12.17 -4.96
N ASP A 165 -13.45 -13.24 -4.91
CA ASP A 165 -13.93 -14.60 -4.62
C ASP A 165 -13.29 -15.13 -3.34
N PHE A 166 -14.04 -15.02 -2.25
CA PHE A 166 -13.67 -15.56 -0.94
C PHE A 166 -14.05 -17.03 -0.79
N GLU A 167 -15.17 -17.46 -1.36
CA GLU A 167 -15.73 -18.80 -1.18
C GLU A 167 -14.80 -19.87 -1.73
N ASN A 168 -14.18 -19.61 -2.90
CA ASN A 168 -13.20 -20.52 -3.48
C ASN A 168 -11.76 -20.24 -3.02
N GLY A 169 -11.57 -19.34 -2.04
CA GLY A 169 -10.26 -19.04 -1.47
C GLY A 169 -9.29 -18.31 -2.41
N GLN A 170 -9.78 -17.68 -3.48
CA GLN A 170 -8.92 -17.02 -4.47
C GLN A 170 -8.51 -15.60 -4.04
N SER A 171 -9.26 -14.98 -3.12
CA SER A 171 -9.06 -13.60 -2.66
C SER A 171 -8.86 -13.49 -1.14
N LEU A 172 -7.96 -14.26 -0.55
CA LEU A 172 -7.80 -14.33 0.91
C LEU A 172 -6.98 -13.18 1.55
N GLN A 173 -6.36 -12.31 0.75
CA GLN A 173 -5.46 -11.28 1.30
C GLN A 173 -6.18 -10.31 2.26
N CYS A 174 -7.31 -9.75 1.84
CA CYS A 174 -8.11 -8.83 2.65
C CYS A 174 -8.56 -9.44 4.01
N PRO A 175 -9.22 -10.62 4.05
CA PRO A 175 -9.66 -11.20 5.32
C PRO A 175 -8.49 -11.58 6.23
N LEU A 176 -7.36 -12.04 5.68
CA LEU A 176 -6.17 -12.31 6.47
C LEU A 176 -5.56 -11.04 7.06
N TYR A 177 -5.58 -9.92 6.34
CA TYR A 177 -5.14 -8.63 6.86
C TYR A 177 -6.08 -8.09 7.94
N MET A 178 -7.39 -8.26 7.77
CA MET A 178 -8.36 -7.90 8.82
C MET A 178 -8.11 -8.69 10.11
N LEU A 179 -7.86 -10.00 10.00
CA LEU A 179 -7.50 -10.85 11.13
C LEU A 179 -6.17 -10.44 11.77
N ALA A 180 -5.16 -10.11 10.98
CA ALA A 180 -3.88 -9.63 11.48
C ALA A 180 -4.03 -8.28 12.21
N LEU A 181 -4.80 -7.35 11.65
CA LEU A 181 -5.04 -6.03 12.24
C LEU A 181 -5.67 -6.14 13.64
N ASP A 182 -6.67 -7.01 13.78
CA ASP A 182 -7.35 -7.27 15.05
C ASP A 182 -6.45 -8.03 16.04
N ARG A 183 -5.94 -9.20 15.64
CA ARG A 183 -5.24 -10.11 16.57
C ARG A 183 -3.81 -9.67 16.89
N ILE A 184 -3.11 -9.04 15.95
CA ILE A 184 -1.69 -8.65 16.11
C ILE A 184 -1.55 -7.22 16.58
N PHE A 185 -2.30 -6.29 15.99
CA PHE A 185 -2.15 -4.87 16.27
C PHE A 185 -3.20 -4.31 17.23
N GLY A 186 -4.21 -5.12 17.60
CA GLY A 186 -5.27 -4.72 18.53
C GLY A 186 -6.21 -3.65 17.97
N ILE A 187 -6.24 -3.49 16.63
CA ILE A 187 -7.10 -2.52 15.95
C ILE A 187 -8.23 -3.31 15.31
N LYS A 188 -9.49 -3.00 15.71
CA LYS A 188 -10.65 -3.68 15.13
C LYS A 188 -10.79 -3.28 13.66
N ALA A 189 -10.68 -4.27 12.77
CA ALA A 189 -10.88 -4.05 11.34
C ALA A 189 -12.38 -3.85 11.05
N ALA A 190 -12.74 -2.71 10.44
CA ALA A 190 -14.10 -2.41 10.03
C ALA A 190 -14.37 -2.83 8.57
N ALA A 191 -13.39 -2.65 7.69
CA ALA A 191 -13.50 -2.95 6.27
C ALA A 191 -12.12 -3.14 5.62
N SER A 192 -12.12 -3.66 4.40
CA SER A 192 -10.95 -3.72 3.52
C SER A 192 -11.36 -3.36 2.10
N PHE A 193 -10.56 -2.54 1.42
CA PHE A 193 -10.79 -2.12 0.05
C PHE A 193 -9.57 -2.43 -0.83
N LEU A 194 -9.84 -2.89 -2.04
CA LEU A 194 -8.84 -2.97 -3.10
C LEU A 194 -8.86 -1.65 -3.88
N TYR A 195 -7.73 -0.98 -3.94
CA TYR A 195 -7.62 0.30 -4.62
C TYR A 195 -6.91 0.12 -5.96
N ALA A 196 -7.63 0.33 -7.06
CA ALA A 196 -7.16 0.19 -8.43
C ALA A 196 -7.27 1.46 -9.29
#